data_AF-A0A349M2S2-F1
#
_entry.id   AF-A0A349M2S2-F1
#
_cell.length_a   1.000
_cell.length_b   1.000
_cell.length_c   1.000
_cell.angle_alpha   90.00
_cell.angle_beta   90.00
_cell.angle_gamma   90.00
#
_symmetry.space_group_name_H-M   'P 1'
#
loop_
_entity.id
_entity.type
_entity.pdbx_description
1 polymer ?
#
loop_
_entity_poly.entity_id
_entity_poly.type
_entity_poly.pdbx_seq_one_letter_code
_entity_poly.pdbx_strand_id
1 'polypeptide(L)'
;NLTIEVFNTYGLEDYWISLSLRDPQKKEEYVGSDDVWEKAESALRAAVDAKGVEYKAVIGEAAFYGPKVDFMVRDALGREWQCSTIQLDFVQPENFGLEYIAEDGQAHRPIIIHRAVTG
;
A
#
# COMPACT_ATOMS: atom_id res chain seq x y z
N ASN A 1 11.12 0.68 -5.90
CA ASN A 1 12.52 0.43 -6.32
C ASN A 1 13.02 -0.89 -5.78
N LEU A 2 13.21 -1.03 -4.46
CA LEU A 2 13.73 -2.25 -3.85
C LEU A 2 13.01 -3.54 -4.29
N THR A 3 11.67 -3.54 -4.33
CA THR A 3 10.91 -4.72 -4.78
C THR A 3 11.26 -5.15 -6.20
N ILE A 4 11.32 -4.20 -7.14
CA ILE A 4 11.67 -4.45 -8.54
C ILE A 4 13.12 -4.97 -8.64
N GLU A 5 14.04 -4.40 -7.86
CA GLU A 5 15.43 -4.87 -7.82
C GLU A 5 15.54 -6.32 -7.34
N VAL A 6 14.81 -6.68 -6.28
CA VAL A 6 14.77 -8.06 -5.77
C VAL A 6 14.12 -9.01 -6.77
N PHE A 7 13.01 -8.61 -7.41
CA PHE A 7 12.35 -9.42 -8.44
C PHE A 7 13.29 -9.70 -9.61
N ASN A 8 13.99 -8.67 -10.10
CA ASN A 8 15.01 -8.83 -11.13
C ASN A 8 16.14 -9.77 -10.70
N THR A 9 16.56 -9.69 -9.43
CA THR A 9 17.61 -10.56 -8.88
C THR A 9 17.18 -12.03 -8.84
N TYR A 10 15.91 -12.30 -8.59
CA TYR A 10 15.35 -13.66 -8.58
C TYR A 10 14.83 -14.15 -9.94
N GLY A 11 14.85 -13.30 -10.97
CA GLY A 11 14.28 -13.63 -12.28
C GLY A 11 12.74 -13.69 -12.28
N LEU A 12 12.10 -12.98 -11.36
CA LEU A 12 10.64 -12.83 -11.31
C LEU A 12 10.20 -11.72 -12.28
N GLU A 13 10.06 -12.09 -13.55
CA GLU A 13 9.73 -11.14 -14.62
C GLU A 13 8.22 -11.08 -14.94
N ASP A 14 7.47 -12.17 -14.71
CA ASP A 14 6.03 -12.24 -14.97
C ASP A 14 5.24 -11.83 -13.71
N TYR A 15 5.02 -10.52 -13.58
CA TYR A 15 4.18 -9.95 -12.53
C TYR A 15 3.39 -8.74 -13.00
N TRP A 16 2.32 -8.42 -12.28
CA TRP A 16 1.59 -7.17 -12.43
C TRP A 16 1.38 -6.49 -11.07
N ILE A 17 1.11 -5.19 -11.10
CA ILE A 17 0.97 -4.37 -9.89
C ILE A 17 -0.52 -4.05 -9.68
N SER A 18 -1.04 -4.39 -8.51
CA SER A 18 -2.38 -3.99 -8.05
C SER A 18 -2.26 -2.74 -7.19
N LEU A 19 -3.05 -1.70 -7.50
CA LEU A 19 -3.37 -0.63 -6.56
C LEU A 19 -4.72 -0.96 -5.91
N SER A 20 -4.64 -1.56 -4.73
CA SER A 20 -5.79 -2.06 -3.98
C SER A 20 -6.39 -0.94 -3.12
N LEU A 21 -7.65 -0.60 -3.40
CA LEU A 21 -8.39 0.54 -2.85
C LEU A 21 -9.59 0.05 -2.04
N ARG A 22 -10.15 0.89 -1.17
CA ARG A 22 -11.34 0.52 -0.41
C ARG A 22 -12.56 0.41 -1.30
N ASP A 23 -13.53 -0.39 -0.88
CA ASP A 23 -14.86 -0.39 -1.50
C ASP A 23 -15.69 0.80 -1.00
N PRO A 24 -16.05 1.77 -1.87
CA PRO A 24 -16.86 2.92 -1.46
C PRO A 24 -18.29 2.54 -1.06
N GLN A 25 -18.77 1.34 -1.40
CA GLN A 25 -20.10 0.83 -1.04
C GLN A 25 -20.11 0.07 0.29
N LYS A 26 -18.94 -0.31 0.82
CA LYS A 26 -18.78 -1.08 2.06
C LYS A 26 -17.81 -0.43 3.03
N LYS A 27 -17.96 0.89 3.22
CA LYS A 27 -17.03 1.69 4.03
C LYS A 27 -16.91 1.19 5.47
N GLU A 28 -17.94 0.55 6.00
CA GLU A 28 -17.99 -0.05 7.33
C GLU A 28 -16.98 -1.19 7.54
N GLU A 29 -16.47 -1.82 6.48
CA GLU A 29 -15.42 -2.84 6.54
C GLU A 29 -14.02 -2.23 6.78
N TYR A 30 -13.91 -0.89 6.72
CA TYR A 30 -12.66 -0.15 6.81
C TYR A 30 -12.66 0.79 8.03
N VAL A 31 -11.54 0.82 8.76
CA VAL A 31 -11.34 1.71 9.90
C VAL A 31 -10.78 3.05 9.44
N GLY A 32 -11.10 4.12 10.18
CA GLY A 32 -10.68 5.49 9.86
C GLY A 32 -11.75 6.31 9.16
N SER A 33 -11.55 7.63 9.11
CA SER A 33 -12.50 8.55 8.48
C SER A 33 -12.35 8.55 6.95
N ASP A 34 -13.38 9.07 6.25
CA ASP A 34 -13.34 9.24 4.80
C ASP A 34 -12.17 10.12 4.34
N ASP A 35 -11.86 11.18 5.10
CA ASP A 35 -10.75 12.09 4.78
C ASP A 35 -9.38 11.39 4.89
N VAL A 36 -9.22 10.52 5.89
CA VAL A 36 -8.01 9.73 6.06
C VAL A 36 -7.80 8.79 4.88
N TRP A 37 -8.88 8.13 4.45
CA TRP A 37 -8.85 7.23 3.29
C TRP A 37 -8.57 7.95 1.98
N GLU A 38 -9.26 9.06 1.71
CA GLU A 38 -9.02 9.88 0.51
C GLU A 38 -7.56 10.33 0.44
N LYS A 39 -7.02 10.78 1.57
CA LYS A 39 -5.61 11.19 1.67
C LYS A 39 -4.66 10.01 1.43
N ALA A 40 -4.93 8.85 2.00
CA ALA A 40 -4.09 7.67 1.86
C ALA A 40 -4.10 7.14 0.41
N GLU A 41 -5.28 7.04 -0.20
CA GLU A 41 -5.43 6.55 -1.58
C GLU A 41 -4.82 7.50 -2.59
N SER A 42 -5.04 8.82 -2.41
CA SER A 42 -4.43 9.85 -3.24
C SER A 42 -2.90 9.85 -3.12
N ALA A 43 -2.36 9.78 -1.90
CA ALA A 43 -0.92 9.74 -1.68
C ALA A 43 -0.28 8.49 -2.29
N LEU A 44 -0.89 7.32 -2.11
CA LEU A 44 -0.36 6.07 -2.66
C LEU A 44 -0.44 6.06 -4.19
N ARG A 45 -1.55 6.53 -4.76
CA ARG A 45 -1.69 6.69 -6.22
C ARG A 45 -0.63 7.63 -6.78
N ALA A 46 -0.47 8.82 -6.20
CA ALA A 46 0.54 9.78 -6.62
C ALA A 46 1.97 9.20 -6.56
N ALA A 47 2.27 8.38 -5.55
CA ALA A 47 3.57 7.72 -5.44
C ALA A 47 3.80 6.67 -6.54
N VAL A 48 2.78 5.89 -6.90
CA VAL A 48 2.86 4.91 -7.99
C VAL A 48 2.93 5.61 -9.36
N ASP A 49 2.14 6.66 -9.56
CA ASP A 49 2.15 7.49 -10.77
C ASP A 49 3.52 8.16 -10.97
N ALA A 50 4.08 8.77 -9.93
CA ALA A 50 5.41 9.37 -9.96
C ALA A 50 6.51 8.34 -10.24
N LYS A 51 6.29 7.08 -9.87
CA LYS A 51 7.22 6.00 -10.17
C LYS A 51 7.16 5.54 -11.63
N GLY A 52 6.06 5.83 -12.34
CA GLY A 52 5.88 5.53 -13.76
C GLY A 52 5.74 4.04 -14.06
N VAL A 53 5.19 3.26 -13.13
CA VAL A 53 4.91 1.84 -13.34
C VAL A 53 3.46 1.64 -13.77
N GLU A 54 3.21 0.66 -14.63
CA GLU A 54 1.85 0.26 -14.95
C GLU A 54 1.24 -0.51 -13.78
N TYR A 55 -0.01 -0.19 -13.46
CA TYR A 55 -0.76 -0.86 -12.41
C TYR A 55 -2.24 -0.92 -12.76
N LYS A 56 -2.96 -1.82 -12.10
CA LYS A 56 -4.41 -1.92 -12.17
C LYS A 56 -5.02 -1.52 -10.84
N ALA A 57 -5.97 -0.59 -10.85
CA ALA A 57 -6.76 -0.29 -9.66
C ALA A 57 -7.75 -1.43 -9.38
N VAL A 58 -7.79 -1.91 -8.14
CA VAL A 58 -8.69 -2.98 -7.70
C VAL A 58 -9.45 -2.52 -6.47
N ILE A 59 -10.76 -2.34 -6.64
CA ILE A 59 -11.68 -1.90 -5.58
C ILE A 59 -12.01 -3.07 -4.66
N GLY A 60 -11.99 -2.82 -3.34
CA GLY A 60 -12.37 -3.80 -2.32
C GLY A 60 -11.23 -4.69 -1.83
N GLU A 61 -10.01 -4.51 -2.35
CA GLU A 61 -8.85 -5.34 -2.00
C GLU A 61 -7.85 -4.62 -1.08
N ALA A 62 -8.13 -3.39 -0.66
CA ALA A 62 -7.34 -2.73 0.39
C ALA A 62 -7.43 -3.54 1.70
N ALA A 63 -6.43 -3.44 2.60
CA ALA A 63 -6.69 -3.94 3.95
C ALA A 63 -7.58 -2.96 4.70
N PHE A 64 -8.18 -3.43 5.79
CA PHE A 64 -9.17 -2.66 6.55
C PHE A 64 -8.65 -1.31 7.09
N TYR A 65 -7.33 -1.09 7.20
CA TYR A 65 -6.71 0.13 7.75
C TYR A 65 -5.94 0.99 6.74
N GLY A 66 -5.96 0.64 5.45
CA GLY A 66 -5.35 1.50 4.42
C GLY A 66 -5.16 0.84 3.06
N PRO A 67 -4.96 1.65 2.00
CA PRO A 67 -4.72 1.15 0.66
C PRO A 67 -3.33 0.52 0.54
N LYS A 68 -3.16 -0.35 -0.45
CA LYS A 68 -1.90 -1.06 -0.66
C LYS A 68 -1.57 -1.24 -2.14
N VAL A 69 -0.27 -1.35 -2.41
CA VAL A 69 0.29 -1.75 -3.69
C VAL A 69 0.78 -3.18 -3.55
N ASP A 70 0.17 -4.09 -4.29
CA ASP A 70 0.51 -5.51 -4.27
C ASP A 70 1.19 -5.91 -5.58
N PHE A 71 2.22 -6.74 -5.48
CA PHE A 71 2.91 -7.33 -6.62
C PHE A 71 2.43 -8.77 -6.79
N MET A 72 1.69 -8.99 -7.88
CA MET A 72 1.06 -10.26 -8.21
C MET A 72 1.94 -11.00 -9.21
N VAL A 73 2.60 -12.05 -8.75
CA VAL A 73 3.56 -12.84 -9.54
C VAL A 73 2.86 -14.09 -10.08
N ARG A 74 3.18 -14.48 -11.31
CA ARG A 74 2.72 -15.73 -11.91
C ARG A 74 3.74 -16.83 -11.75
N ASP A 75 3.29 -18.00 -11.27
CA ASP A 75 4.14 -19.18 -11.21
C ASP A 75 4.19 -19.95 -12.54
N ALA A 76 5.01 -21.00 -12.61
CA ALA A 76 5.18 -21.82 -13.81
C ALA A 76 3.89 -22.54 -14.28
N LEU A 77 2.84 -22.58 -13.45
CA LEU A 77 1.53 -23.13 -13.80
C LEU A 77 0.52 -22.03 -14.18
N GLY A 78 0.95 -20.75 -14.20
CA GLY A 78 0.11 -19.59 -14.50
C GLY A 78 -0.80 -19.15 -13.34
N ARG A 79 -0.56 -19.63 -12.12
CA ARG A 79 -1.32 -19.19 -10.93
C ARG A 79 -0.76 -17.87 -10.42
N GLU A 80 -1.64 -16.99 -9.94
CA GLU A 80 -1.26 -15.69 -9.40
C GLU A 80 -1.09 -15.74 -7.88
N TRP A 81 0.03 -15.19 -7.40
CA TRP A 81 0.39 -15.11 -5.99
C TRP A 81 0.75 -13.67 -5.64
N GLN A 82 0.18 -13.15 -4.56
CA GLN A 82 0.66 -11.90 -3.97
C GLN A 82 2.02 -12.16 -3.30
N CYS A 83 3.10 -11.59 -3.84
CA CYS A 83 4.46 -11.84 -3.33
C CYS A 83 5.03 -10.65 -2.53
N SER A 84 4.74 -9.42 -2.95
CA SER A 84 5.19 -8.22 -2.25
C SER A 84 4.03 -7.27 -2.00
N THR A 85 4.13 -6.47 -0.95
CA THR A 85 3.14 -5.44 -0.63
C THR A 85 3.78 -4.20 -0.06
N ILE A 86 3.20 -3.05 -0.36
CA ILE A 86 3.47 -1.76 0.27
C ILE A 86 2.14 -1.17 0.66
N GLN A 87 1.89 -1.02 1.95
CA GLN A 87 0.62 -0.57 2.49
C GLN A 87 0.81 0.70 3.32
N LEU A 88 -0.08 1.66 3.10
CA LEU A 88 -0.02 2.97 3.73
C LEU A 88 -1.07 3.06 4.84
N ASP A 89 -0.62 3.21 6.09
CA ASP A 89 -1.45 3.15 7.29
C ASP A 89 -1.42 4.47 8.06
N PHE A 90 -2.57 5.12 8.09
CA PHE A 90 -2.83 6.35 8.83
C PHE A 90 -3.60 6.12 10.13
N VAL A 91 -4.14 4.92 10.32
CA VAL A 91 -5.10 4.63 11.40
C VAL A 91 -4.39 4.11 12.64
N GLN A 92 -3.47 3.15 12.48
CA GLN A 92 -2.77 2.58 13.63
C GLN A 92 -1.92 3.60 14.39
N PRO A 93 -1.23 4.57 13.74
CA PRO A 93 -0.54 5.63 14.48
C PRO A 93 -1.44 6.41 15.44
N GLU A 94 -2.70 6.63 15.06
CA GLU A 94 -3.68 7.29 15.93
C GLU A 94 -4.13 6.38 17.07
N ASN A 95 -4.49 5.13 16.76
CA ASN A 95 -4.93 4.17 17.76
C ASN A 95 -3.89 3.90 18.85
N PHE A 96 -2.61 3.90 18.49
CA PHE A 96 -1.50 3.68 19.42
C PHE A 96 -0.96 4.97 20.06
N GLY A 97 -1.50 6.14 19.69
CA GLY A 97 -0.99 7.43 20.18
C GLY A 97 0.48 7.66 19.81
N LEU A 98 0.88 7.24 18.61
CA LEU A 98 2.25 7.43 18.13
C LEU A 98 2.48 8.89 17.77
N GLU A 99 3.59 9.44 18.24
CA GLU A 99 4.00 10.82 18.02
C GLU A 99 5.52 10.92 17.84
N TYR A 100 5.96 11.91 17.09
CA TYR A 100 7.36 12.34 17.02
C TYR A 100 7.44 13.86 17.14
N ILE A 101 8.58 14.38 17.59
CA ILE A 101 8.82 15.83 17.64
C ILE A 101 9.36 16.27 16.28
N ALA A 102 8.64 17.15 15.59
CA ALA A 102 9.07 17.69 14.30
C ALA A 102 10.01 18.90 14.46
N GLU A 103 10.48 19.44 13.33
CA GLU A 103 11.41 20.58 13.30
C GLU A 103 10.83 21.87 13.92
N ASP A 104 9.51 21.98 13.97
CA ASP A 104 8.79 23.08 14.64
C ASP A 104 8.72 22.91 16.17
N GLY A 105 9.29 21.85 16.71
CA GLY A 105 9.29 21.51 18.14
C GLY A 105 7.95 21.01 18.67
N GLN A 106 6.95 20.80 17.81
CA GLN A 106 5.63 20.28 18.19
C GLN A 106 5.58 18.76 18.02
N ALA A 107 4.63 18.13 18.72
CA ALA A 107 4.30 16.72 18.51
C ALA A 107 3.47 16.56 17.23
N HIS A 108 3.91 15.66 16.36
CA HIS A 108 3.21 15.30 15.13
C HIS A 108 3.00 13.78 15.07
N ARG A 109 1.94 13.37 14.40
CA ARG A 109 1.64 11.95 14.20
C ARG A 109 2.37 11.41 12.97
N PRO A 110 3.12 10.29 13.08
CA PRO A 110 3.73 9.66 11.92
C PRO A 110 2.68 8.91 11.09
N ILE A 111 3.05 8.58 9.85
CA ILE A 111 2.34 7.61 9.01
C ILE A 111 3.18 6.34 8.98
N ILE A 112 2.55 5.17 9.04
CA ILE A 112 3.25 3.89 8.95
C ILE A 112 3.17 3.37 7.52
N ILE A 113 4.29 2.85 7.02
CA ILE A 113 4.35 2.07 5.79
C ILE A 113 4.65 0.62 6.17
N HIS A 114 3.67 -0.26 5.99
CA HIS A 114 3.88 -1.70 6.12
C HIS A 114 4.39 -2.23 4.79
N ARG A 115 5.46 -3.04 4.81
CA ARG A 115 5.98 -3.63 3.57
C ARG A 115 6.54 -5.01 3.79
N ALA A 116 6.31 -5.86 2.80
CA ALA A 116 7.02 -7.12 2.62
C ALA A 116 7.58 -7.15 1.20
N VAL A 117 8.86 -7.47 1.07
CA VAL A 117 9.55 -7.52 -0.24
C VAL A 117 9.51 -8.93 -0.81
N THR A 118 9.66 -9.94 0.04
CA THR A 118 9.63 -11.36 -0.34
C THR A 118 8.85 -12.12 0.74
N GLY A 119 7.99 -13.03 0.34
CA GLY A 119 7.18 -13.90 1.22
C GLY A 119 6.84 -15.20 0.52
#